data_AF-A0A534KFS9-F1
#
_entry.id   AF-A0A534KFS9-F1
#
_cell.length_a   1.000
_cell.length_b   1.000
_cell.length_c   1.000
_cell.angle_alpha   90.00
_cell.angle_beta   90.00
_cell.angle_gamma   90.00
#
_symmetry.space_group_name_H-M   'P 1'
#
loop_
_entity.id
_entity.type
_entity.pdbx_description
1 polymer ?
#
loop_
_entity_poly.entity_id
_entity_poly.type
_entity_poly.pdbx_seq_one_letter_code
_entity_poly.pdbx_strand_id
1 'polypeptide(L)'
;MLLAFYWFRGARPALGGSALALAASVKAVPVALVLYLVYKRAWRETGWTLAYLVLLNLALPVFVLGPHETATYWHRWREVSDVQIAGAGSAHYYNQSLLAALKRLLPGGWVALPLFYALAALGAAGLAWAFRHDPPDLRDPRTAAELAICLGALVVVDPLAWKAHYVTLVAAYFFCWGALRRLPAGGGGGGAGWWRWAL
;
A
#
# COMPACT_ATOMS: atom_id res chain seq x y z
N MET A 1 4.60 6.93 -1.92
CA MET A 1 4.65 5.54 -2.45
C MET A 1 5.32 5.47 -3.82
N LEU A 2 4.80 6.11 -4.88
CA LEU A 2 5.41 6.05 -6.23
C LEU A 2 6.90 6.47 -6.26
N LEU A 3 7.24 7.53 -5.51
CA LEU A 3 8.62 7.97 -5.36
C LEU A 3 9.55 6.88 -4.77
N ALA A 4 9.04 6.07 -3.84
CA ALA A 4 9.80 4.98 -3.26
C ALA A 4 10.19 3.95 -4.32
N PHE A 5 9.23 3.55 -5.14
CA PHE A 5 9.45 2.59 -6.22
C PHE A 5 10.30 3.14 -7.36
N TYR A 6 10.19 4.43 -7.66
CA TYR A 6 11.13 5.10 -8.55
C TYR A 6 12.58 4.93 -8.07
N TRP A 7 12.85 5.15 -6.78
CA TRP A 7 14.18 4.98 -6.21
C TRP A 7 14.63 3.51 -6.10
N PHE A 8 13.72 2.58 -5.78
CA PHE A 8 14.03 1.15 -5.78
C PHE A 8 14.46 0.66 -7.16
N ARG A 9 13.76 1.09 -8.22
CA ARG A 9 14.15 0.82 -9.61
C ARG A 9 15.50 1.41 -9.99
N GLY A 10 15.84 2.56 -9.42
CA GLY A 10 17.15 3.20 -9.58
C GLY A 10 18.26 2.58 -8.74
N ALA A 11 18.03 1.44 -8.07
CA ALA A 11 18.96 0.78 -7.16
C ALA A 11 19.42 1.66 -5.98
N ARG A 12 18.57 2.60 -5.53
CA ARG A 12 18.79 3.46 -4.36
C ARG A 12 17.88 3.06 -3.21
N PRO A 13 18.15 1.93 -2.53
CA PRO A 13 17.23 1.34 -1.56
C PRO A 13 17.00 2.22 -0.32
N ALA A 14 18.00 3.00 0.10
CA ALA A 14 17.87 3.91 1.23
C ALA A 14 16.87 5.04 0.94
N LEU A 15 16.97 5.67 -0.23
CA LEU A 15 16.03 6.73 -0.64
C LEU A 15 14.62 6.19 -0.91
N GLY A 16 14.53 4.98 -1.46
CA GLY A 16 13.24 4.32 -1.63
C GLY A 16 12.60 3.97 -0.28
N GLY A 17 13.39 3.41 0.62
CA GLY A 17 12.96 3.03 1.96
C GLY A 17 12.51 4.23 2.80
N SER A 18 13.26 5.35 2.74
CA SER A 18 12.86 6.59 3.43
C SER A 18 11.56 7.16 2.85
N ALA A 19 11.41 7.19 1.53
CA ALA A 19 10.19 7.69 0.89
C ALA A 19 8.95 6.81 1.20
N LEU A 20 9.13 5.50 1.33
CA LEU A 20 8.06 4.59 1.74
C LEU A 20 7.73 4.74 3.23
N ALA A 21 8.75 4.79 4.09
CA ALA A 21 8.59 4.99 5.52
C ALA A 21 7.91 6.33 5.84
N LEU A 22 8.29 7.42 5.15
CA LEU A 22 7.62 8.72 5.28
C LEU A 22 6.15 8.63 4.89
N ALA A 23 5.83 7.96 3.77
CA ALA A 23 4.43 7.76 3.38
C ALA A 23 3.65 6.98 4.46
N ALA A 24 4.24 5.92 5.01
CA ALA A 24 3.67 5.09 6.08
C ALA A 24 3.53 5.83 7.42
N SER A 25 4.41 6.79 7.70
CA SER A 25 4.36 7.63 8.91
C SER A 25 3.25 8.67 8.84
N VAL A 26 2.94 9.17 7.62
CA VAL A 26 1.80 10.09 7.40
C VAL A 26 0.47 9.33 7.43
N LYS A 27 0.44 8.11 6.88
CA LYS A 27 -0.77 7.27 6.84
C LYS A 27 -0.36 5.81 6.92
N ALA A 28 -1.01 5.02 7.78
CA ALA A 28 -0.57 3.66 8.04
C ALA A 28 -0.64 2.71 6.83
N VAL A 29 -1.63 2.87 5.93
CA VAL A 29 -1.89 1.97 4.79
C VAL A 29 -0.64 1.61 3.96
N PRO A 30 0.23 2.55 3.55
CA PRO A 30 1.49 2.24 2.86
C PRO A 30 2.40 1.20 3.54
N VAL A 31 2.27 0.96 4.85
CA VAL A 31 3.04 -0.09 5.54
C VAL A 31 2.79 -1.47 4.96
N ALA A 32 1.62 -1.73 4.36
CA ALA A 32 1.31 -2.98 3.68
C ALA A 32 2.27 -3.27 2.50
N LEU A 33 2.88 -2.23 1.91
CA LEU A 33 3.90 -2.41 0.87
C LEU A 33 5.19 -3.06 1.42
N VAL A 34 5.43 -3.06 2.72
CA VAL A 34 6.52 -3.83 3.33
C VAL A 34 6.28 -5.33 3.12
N LEU A 35 5.03 -5.80 3.27
CA LEU A 35 4.68 -7.20 2.96
C LEU A 35 4.90 -7.52 1.48
N TYR A 36 4.62 -6.56 0.59
CA TYR A 36 4.92 -6.70 -0.84
C TYR A 36 6.43 -6.82 -1.10
N LEU A 37 7.27 -6.00 -0.45
CA LEU A 37 8.73 -6.10 -0.58
C LEU A 37 9.27 -7.42 -0.04
N VAL A 38 8.73 -7.91 1.08
CA VAL A 38 9.06 -9.24 1.64
C VAL A 38 8.66 -10.35 0.67
N TYR A 39 7.45 -10.28 0.11
CA TYR A 39 6.96 -11.22 -0.90
C TYR A 39 7.87 -11.26 -2.14
N LYS A 40 8.32 -10.09 -2.61
CA LYS A 40 9.30 -9.96 -3.70
C LYS A 40 10.74 -10.30 -3.29
N ARG A 41 10.98 -10.70 -2.04
CA ARG A 41 12.33 -10.99 -1.49
C ARG A 41 13.30 -9.81 -1.64
N ALA A 42 12.78 -8.59 -1.66
CA ALA A 42 13.55 -7.35 -1.74
C ALA A 42 14.10 -6.97 -0.35
N TRP A 43 14.93 -7.84 0.23
CA TRP A 43 15.36 -7.75 1.64
C TRP A 43 16.10 -6.46 1.96
N ARG A 44 16.86 -5.93 1.01
CA ARG A 44 17.62 -4.70 1.18
C ARG A 44 16.67 -3.50 1.28
N GLU A 45 15.69 -3.42 0.38
CA GLU A 45 14.65 -2.39 0.34
C GLU A 45 13.73 -2.48 1.57
N THR A 46 13.37 -3.70 1.97
CA THR A 46 12.63 -3.98 3.22
C THR A 46 13.41 -3.49 4.44
N GLY A 47 14.69 -3.85 4.55
CA GLY A 47 15.54 -3.46 5.68
C GLY A 47 15.66 -1.95 5.82
N TRP A 48 15.89 -1.22 4.72
CA TRP A 48 15.91 0.24 4.75
C TRP A 48 14.55 0.84 5.11
N THR A 49 13.45 0.31 4.57
CA THR A 49 12.11 0.78 4.91
C THR A 49 11.81 0.60 6.40
N LEU A 50 12.13 -0.57 6.97
CA LEU A 50 11.97 -0.86 8.39
C LEU A 50 12.85 0.04 9.26
N ALA A 51 14.11 0.25 8.87
CA ALA A 51 15.04 1.13 9.59
C ALA A 51 14.49 2.57 9.67
N TYR A 52 14.00 3.12 8.55
CA TYR A 52 13.39 4.46 8.55
C TYR A 52 12.05 4.50 9.29
N LEU A 53 11.24 3.44 9.26
CA LEU A 53 10.01 3.36 10.05
C LEU A 53 10.31 3.44 11.55
N VAL A 54 11.28 2.67 12.03
CA VAL A 54 11.76 2.71 13.42
C VAL A 54 12.34 4.08 13.74
N LEU A 55 13.16 4.63 12.86
CA LEU A 55 13.75 5.96 13.06
C LEU A 55 12.68 7.04 13.23
N LEU A 56 11.71 7.10 12.31
CA LEU A 56 10.72 8.18 12.26
C LEU A 56 9.61 8.05 13.30
N ASN A 57 9.17 6.83 13.60
CA ASN A 57 7.98 6.61 14.45
C ASN A 57 8.33 6.15 15.87
N LEU A 58 9.60 5.82 16.15
CA LEU A 58 10.05 5.39 17.48
C LEU A 58 11.30 6.14 17.94
N ALA A 59 12.44 5.99 17.26
CA ALA A 59 13.70 6.51 17.77
C ALA A 59 13.71 8.04 17.88
N LEU A 60 13.26 8.74 16.85
CA LEU A 60 13.19 10.20 16.84
C LEU A 60 12.19 10.74 17.88
N PRO A 61 10.93 10.26 17.95
CA PRO A 61 10.00 10.65 19.02
C PRO A 61 10.54 10.37 20.44
N VAL A 62 11.12 9.18 20.68
CA VAL A 62 11.68 8.84 22.00
C VAL A 62 12.81 9.79 22.38
N PHE A 63 13.67 10.15 21.42
CA PHE A 63 14.78 11.07 21.67
C PHE A 63 14.32 12.51 21.93
N VAL A 64 13.29 12.99 21.21
CA VAL A 64 12.83 14.39 21.28
C VAL A 64 11.81 14.61 22.42
N LEU A 65 10.88 13.68 22.61
CA LEU A 65 9.74 13.80 23.54
C LEU A 65 9.93 12.97 24.82
N GLY A 66 10.83 11.99 24.80
CA GLY A 66 10.96 10.99 25.85
C GLY A 66 10.09 9.75 25.61
N PRO A 67 10.43 8.60 26.25
CA PRO A 67 9.75 7.33 26.03
C PRO A 67 8.30 7.33 26.51
N HIS A 68 8.00 8.01 27.63
CA HIS A 68 6.65 8.08 28.19
C HIS A 68 5.68 8.80 27.26
N GLU A 69 6.01 10.04 26.87
CA GLU A 69 5.17 10.83 25.95
C GLU A 69 4.99 10.12 24.60
N THR A 70 6.06 9.52 24.07
CA THR A 70 5.98 8.74 22.83
C THR A 70 4.96 7.61 22.94
N ALA A 71 4.98 6.84 24.04
CA ALA A 71 4.00 5.78 24.28
C ALA A 71 2.57 6.35 24.39
N THR A 72 2.37 7.46 25.09
CA THR A 72 1.08 8.14 25.20
C THR A 72 0.53 8.55 23.84
N TYR A 73 1.36 9.13 22.97
CA TYR A 73 0.95 9.48 21.60
C TYR A 73 0.59 8.25 20.76
N TRP A 74 1.33 7.15 20.88
CA TRP A 74 1.02 5.89 20.22
C TRP A 74 -0.33 5.33 20.66
N HIS A 75 -0.60 5.30 21.97
CA HIS A 75 -1.89 4.86 22.51
C HIS A 75 -3.04 5.74 22.03
N ARG A 76 -2.86 7.07 22.07
CA ARG A 76 -3.86 8.01 21.59
C ARG A 76 -4.13 7.87 20.09
N TRP A 77 -3.09 7.72 19.28
CA TRP A 77 -3.24 7.47 17.85
C TRP A 77 -4.03 6.18 17.58
N ARG A 78 -3.73 5.11 18.34
CA ARG A 78 -4.42 3.83 18.22
C ARG A 78 -5.90 3.95 18.58
N GLU A 79 -6.22 4.60 19.69
CA GLU A 79 -7.58 4.83 20.17
C GLU A 79 -8.39 5.64 19.15
N VAL A 80 -7.85 6.78 18.69
CA VAL A 80 -8.53 7.61 17.68
C VAL A 80 -8.77 6.82 16.39
N SER A 81 -7.78 6.02 15.95
CA SER A 81 -7.91 5.18 14.77
C SER A 81 -9.00 4.12 14.92
N ASP A 82 -9.08 3.46 16.08
CA ASP A 82 -10.13 2.48 16.38
C ASP A 82 -11.51 3.11 16.35
N VAL A 83 -11.68 4.25 17.02
CA VAL A 83 -12.96 4.98 17.04
C VAL A 83 -13.36 5.39 15.63
N GLN A 84 -12.43 5.89 14.80
CA GLN A 84 -12.73 6.30 13.44
C GLN A 84 -13.09 5.13 12.53
N ILE A 85 -12.40 3.99 12.65
CA ILE A 85 -12.62 2.79 11.82
C ILE A 85 -13.87 2.03 12.27
N ALA A 86 -14.05 1.81 13.57
CA ALA A 86 -15.15 1.03 14.13
C ALA A 86 -16.43 1.85 14.27
N GLY A 87 -16.34 3.16 14.52
CA GLY A 87 -17.49 4.04 14.74
C GLY A 87 -18.33 4.33 13.50
N ALA A 88 -19.39 5.11 13.71
CA ALA A 88 -20.31 5.55 12.65
C ALA A 88 -19.64 6.49 11.63
N GLY A 89 -18.58 7.20 12.02
CA GLY A 89 -17.84 8.12 11.16
C GLY A 89 -17.29 7.47 9.89
N SER A 90 -16.90 6.19 9.94
CA SER A 90 -16.42 5.48 8.75
C SER A 90 -17.53 5.24 7.71
N ALA A 91 -18.81 5.23 8.10
CA ALA A 91 -19.94 5.03 7.17
C ALA A 91 -20.34 6.32 6.45
N HIS A 92 -19.76 7.47 6.82
CA HIS A 92 -20.07 8.78 6.23
C HIS A 92 -19.82 8.80 4.71
N TYR A 93 -20.70 9.43 3.93
CA TYR A 93 -20.69 9.41 2.45
C TYR A 93 -19.41 9.95 1.78
N TYR A 94 -18.54 10.66 2.50
CA TYR A 94 -17.25 11.10 1.96
C TYR A 94 -16.22 9.96 1.93
N ASN A 95 -16.38 8.95 2.80
CA ASN A 95 -15.61 7.72 2.78
C ASN A 95 -16.15 6.79 1.69
N GLN A 96 -15.32 6.47 0.71
CA GLN A 96 -15.63 5.62 -0.43
C GLN A 96 -14.92 4.25 -0.33
N SER A 97 -14.33 3.96 0.84
CA SER A 97 -13.75 2.65 1.12
C SER A 97 -14.74 1.50 1.02
N LEU A 98 -14.20 0.29 0.81
CA LEU A 98 -14.97 -0.95 0.91
C LEU A 98 -15.65 -1.08 2.28
N LEU A 99 -14.98 -0.70 3.36
CA LEU A 99 -15.54 -0.72 4.71
C LEU A 99 -16.79 0.16 4.82
N ALA A 100 -16.75 1.38 4.26
CA ALA A 100 -17.88 2.30 4.27
C ALA A 100 -19.07 1.74 3.47
N ALA A 101 -18.81 1.12 2.31
CA ALA A 101 -19.83 0.46 1.52
C ALA A 101 -20.49 -0.68 2.30
N LEU A 102 -19.69 -1.56 2.92
CA LEU A 102 -20.20 -2.68 3.74
C LEU A 102 -21.03 -2.19 4.92
N LYS A 103 -20.59 -1.15 5.62
CA LYS A 103 -21.34 -0.56 6.75
C LYS A 103 -22.67 0.08 6.34
N ARG A 104 -22.80 0.56 5.10
CA ARG A 104 -24.07 1.10 4.58
C ARG A 104 -25.03 0.01 4.10
N LEU A 105 -24.49 -1.08 3.57
CA LEU A 105 -25.28 -2.16 2.97
C LEU A 105 -25.71 -3.23 3.97
N LEU A 106 -24.91 -3.49 5.01
CA LEU A 106 -25.17 -4.57 5.96
C LEU A 106 -25.95 -4.05 7.19
N PRO A 107 -27.10 -4.66 7.52
CA PRO A 107 -27.81 -4.35 8.75
C PRO A 107 -27.00 -4.81 9.96
N GLY A 108 -26.83 -3.92 10.96
CA GLY A 108 -26.05 -4.21 12.16
C GLY A 108 -24.54 -4.21 11.89
N GLY A 109 -23.96 -3.03 11.62
CA GLY A 109 -22.58 -2.80 11.14
C GLY A 109 -21.39 -3.42 11.92
N TRP A 110 -21.63 -4.22 12.95
CA TRP A 110 -20.62 -5.02 13.65
C TRP A 110 -20.02 -6.14 12.77
N VAL A 111 -20.77 -6.69 11.79
CA VAL A 111 -20.25 -7.70 10.83
C VAL A 111 -19.37 -7.08 9.75
N ALA A 112 -19.55 -5.80 9.45
CA ALA A 112 -18.90 -5.14 8.32
C ALA A 112 -17.37 -5.10 8.46
N LEU A 113 -16.84 -4.90 9.67
CA LEU A 113 -15.40 -4.79 9.90
C LEU A 113 -14.67 -6.15 9.77
N PRO A 114 -15.13 -7.25 10.42
CA PRO A 114 -14.57 -8.58 10.16
C PRO A 114 -14.65 -8.98 8.68
N LEU A 115 -15.79 -8.75 8.02
CA LEU A 115 -15.97 -9.06 6.61
C LEU A 115 -15.02 -8.25 5.72
N PHE A 116 -14.84 -6.97 6.01
CA PHE A 116 -13.88 -6.12 5.32
C PHE A 116 -12.46 -6.70 5.39
N TYR A 117 -11.98 -7.09 6.57
CA TYR A 117 -10.66 -7.68 6.72
C TYR A 117 -10.55 -9.05 6.02
N ALA A 118 -11.61 -9.86 6.03
CA ALA A 118 -11.63 -11.12 5.28
C ALA A 118 -11.51 -10.89 3.77
N LEU A 119 -12.29 -9.95 3.21
CA LEU A 119 -12.22 -9.59 1.80
C LEU A 119 -10.87 -8.98 1.42
N ALA A 120 -10.30 -8.12 2.28
CA ALA A 120 -8.97 -7.55 2.11
C ALA A 120 -7.89 -8.65 2.06
N ALA A 121 -7.94 -9.61 2.99
CA ALA A 121 -7.01 -10.74 3.03
C ALA A 121 -7.16 -11.65 1.80
N LEU A 122 -8.40 -11.96 1.39
CA LEU A 122 -8.67 -12.72 0.17
C LEU A 122 -8.16 -12.00 -1.08
N GLY A 123 -8.36 -10.69 -1.18
CA GLY A 123 -7.83 -9.86 -2.27
C GLY A 123 -6.31 -9.87 -2.30
N ALA A 124 -5.65 -9.69 -1.16
CA ALA A 124 -4.19 -9.77 -1.04
C ALA A 124 -3.65 -11.15 -1.43
N ALA A 125 -4.29 -12.23 -0.97
CA ALA A 125 -3.93 -13.60 -1.33
C ALA A 125 -4.14 -13.87 -2.83
N GLY A 126 -5.23 -13.37 -3.41
CA GLY A 126 -5.52 -13.46 -4.84
C GLY A 126 -4.46 -12.75 -5.69
N LEU A 127 -4.05 -11.54 -5.29
CA LEU A 127 -2.95 -10.81 -5.94
C LEU A 127 -1.61 -11.54 -5.79
N ALA A 128 -1.28 -12.02 -4.60
CA ALA A 128 -0.05 -12.77 -4.36
C ALA A 128 -0.01 -14.09 -5.16
N TRP A 129 -1.16 -14.74 -5.34
CA TRP A 129 -1.28 -15.93 -6.18
C TRP A 129 -1.17 -15.59 -7.67
N ALA A 130 -1.79 -14.49 -8.12
CA ALA A 130 -1.72 -14.03 -9.51
C ALA A 130 -0.29 -13.68 -9.93
N PHE A 131 0.47 -13.01 -9.07
CA PHE A 131 1.84 -12.56 -9.36
C PHE A 131 2.93 -13.56 -8.95
N ARG A 132 2.57 -14.79 -8.54
CA ARG A 132 3.52 -15.78 -7.99
C ARG A 132 4.63 -16.22 -8.95
N HIS A 133 4.39 -16.04 -10.24
CA HIS A 133 5.34 -16.38 -11.30
C HIS A 133 6.09 -15.17 -11.85
N ASP A 134 5.78 -13.97 -11.34
CA ASP A 134 6.47 -12.75 -11.76
C ASP A 134 7.84 -12.64 -11.10
N PRO A 135 8.82 -12.02 -11.77
CA PRO A 135 10.17 -11.90 -11.25
C PRO A 135 10.19 -11.13 -9.91
N PRO A 136 11.11 -11.50 -9.01
CA PRO A 136 11.29 -10.80 -7.73
C PRO A 136 11.98 -9.43 -7.90
N ASP A 137 12.66 -9.20 -9.02
CA ASP A 137 13.44 -7.99 -9.26
C ASP A 137 12.54 -6.76 -9.48
N LEU A 138 12.61 -5.81 -8.54
CA LEU A 138 11.82 -4.57 -8.61
C LEU A 138 12.14 -3.69 -9.83
N ARG A 139 13.25 -3.93 -10.51
CA ARG A 139 13.65 -3.22 -11.73
C ARG A 139 12.89 -3.71 -12.96
N ASP A 140 12.30 -4.90 -12.88
CA ASP A 140 11.51 -5.45 -13.98
C ASP A 140 10.29 -4.56 -14.26
N PRO A 141 10.02 -4.21 -15.52
CA PRO A 141 8.81 -3.46 -15.89
C PRO A 141 7.50 -4.13 -15.47
N ARG A 142 7.42 -5.46 -15.37
CA ARG A 142 6.23 -6.20 -14.90
C ARG A 142 5.89 -5.85 -13.46
N THR A 143 6.89 -5.69 -12.60
CA THR A 143 6.71 -5.27 -11.20
C THR A 143 6.08 -3.88 -11.09
N ALA A 144 6.28 -2.99 -12.06
CA ALA A 144 5.57 -1.71 -12.06
C ALA A 144 4.07 -1.87 -12.31
N ALA A 145 3.66 -2.81 -13.17
CA ALA A 145 2.24 -3.09 -13.39
C ALA A 145 1.60 -3.73 -12.15
N GLU A 146 2.29 -4.68 -11.52
CA GLU A 146 1.84 -5.26 -10.24
C GLU A 146 1.67 -4.18 -9.18
N LEU A 147 2.63 -3.26 -9.07
CA LEU A 147 2.55 -2.14 -8.14
C LEU A 147 1.35 -1.24 -8.43
N ALA A 148 1.05 -0.95 -9.70
CA ALA A 148 -0.15 -0.18 -10.07
C ALA A 148 -1.41 -0.81 -9.46
N ILE A 149 -1.54 -2.12 -9.65
CA ILE A 149 -2.67 -2.90 -9.19
C ILE A 149 -2.70 -2.89 -7.66
N CYS A 150 -1.56 -3.11 -7.00
CA CYS A 150 -1.44 -3.03 -5.55
C CYS A 150 -1.81 -1.64 -5.00
N LEU A 151 -1.39 -0.55 -5.65
CA LEU A 151 -1.74 0.82 -5.25
C LEU A 151 -3.24 1.08 -5.41
N GLY A 152 -3.85 0.60 -6.49
CA GLY A 152 -5.30 0.63 -6.68
C GLY A 152 -6.03 -0.14 -5.57
N ALA A 153 -5.58 -1.36 -5.29
CA ALA A 153 -6.13 -2.21 -4.25
C ALA A 153 -5.98 -1.58 -2.85
N LEU A 154 -4.85 -0.95 -2.55
CA LEU A 154 -4.61 -0.27 -1.27
C LEU A 154 -5.58 0.86 -1.00
N VAL A 155 -6.04 1.59 -2.02
CA VAL A 155 -7.06 2.63 -1.86
C VAL A 155 -8.43 2.01 -1.54
N VAL A 156 -8.77 0.86 -2.15
CA VAL A 156 -10.03 0.15 -1.87
C VAL A 156 -10.04 -0.45 -0.46
N VAL A 157 -8.89 -0.98 -0.04
CA VAL A 157 -8.66 -1.64 1.26
C VAL A 157 -8.22 -0.65 2.36
N ASP A 158 -8.17 0.64 2.07
CA ASP A 158 -8.03 1.66 3.10
C ASP A 158 -9.38 1.84 3.81
N PRO A 159 -9.50 1.57 5.13
CA PRO A 159 -10.78 1.72 5.84
C PRO A 159 -11.28 3.18 5.86
N LEU A 160 -10.39 4.14 5.60
CA LEU A 160 -10.67 5.58 5.55
C LEU A 160 -10.19 6.17 4.21
N ALA A 161 -10.74 5.66 3.12
CA ALA A 161 -10.49 6.15 1.75
C ALA A 161 -11.50 7.22 1.33
N TRP A 162 -11.10 8.49 1.49
CA TRP A 162 -11.86 9.66 1.04
C TRP A 162 -11.65 9.93 -0.46
N LYS A 163 -12.57 10.65 -1.10
CA LYS A 163 -12.53 10.96 -2.56
C LYS A 163 -11.16 11.42 -3.07
N ALA A 164 -10.45 12.27 -2.31
CA ALA A 164 -9.14 12.79 -2.69
C ALA A 164 -8.08 11.70 -2.91
N HIS A 165 -8.17 10.55 -2.21
CA HIS A 165 -7.21 9.45 -2.37
C HIS A 165 -7.31 8.81 -3.76
N TYR A 166 -8.50 8.79 -4.39
CA TYR A 166 -8.70 8.19 -5.71
C TYR A 166 -8.06 9.02 -6.83
N VAL A 167 -7.94 10.34 -6.66
CA VAL A 167 -7.25 11.21 -7.64
C VAL A 167 -5.79 10.79 -7.81
N THR A 168 -5.16 10.27 -6.76
CA THR A 168 -3.77 9.80 -6.82
C THR A 168 -3.58 8.55 -7.67
N LEU A 169 -4.66 7.82 -8.01
CA LEU A 169 -4.61 6.68 -8.93
C LEU A 169 -4.24 7.11 -10.35
N VAL A 170 -4.54 8.35 -10.75
CA VAL A 170 -4.11 8.90 -12.04
C VAL A 170 -2.59 8.95 -12.13
N ALA A 171 -1.92 9.36 -11.04
CA ALA A 171 -0.47 9.35 -10.98
C ALA A 171 0.11 7.92 -11.03
N ALA A 172 -0.55 6.96 -10.39
CA ALA A 172 -0.18 5.55 -10.47
C ALA A 172 -0.33 5.01 -11.91
N TYR A 173 -1.41 5.37 -12.60
CA TYR A 173 -1.63 5.03 -14.01
C TYR A 173 -0.48 5.56 -14.89
N PHE A 174 -0.17 6.86 -14.82
CA PHE A 174 0.90 7.45 -15.64
C PHE A 174 2.28 6.89 -15.32
N PHE A 175 2.57 6.58 -14.05
CA PHE A 175 3.81 5.92 -13.66
C PHE A 175 3.94 4.55 -14.35
N CYS A 176 2.87 3.76 -14.36
CA CYS A 176 2.87 2.42 -14.92
C CYS A 176 2.91 2.44 -16.43
N TRP A 177 2.16 3.36 -17.06
CA TRP A 177 2.26 3.64 -18.49
C TRP A 177 3.71 3.95 -18.88
N GLY A 178 4.37 4.86 -18.17
CA GLY A 178 5.77 5.23 -18.42
C GLY A 178 6.75 4.07 -18.22
N ALA A 179 6.50 3.18 -17.26
CA ALA A 179 7.33 2.00 -17.00
C ALA A 179 7.15 0.92 -18.08
N LEU A 180 5.91 0.68 -18.51
CA LEU A 180 5.56 -0.33 -19.51
C LEU A 180 6.02 0.04 -20.92
N ARG A 181 6.02 1.34 -21.28
CA ARG A 181 6.55 1.81 -22.58
C ARG A 181 8.03 1.52 -22.80
N ARG A 182 8.78 1.17 -21.74
CA ARG A 182 10.20 0.82 -21.83
C ARG A 182 10.45 -0.67 -22.13
N LEU A 183 9.38 -1.47 -22.24
CA LEU A 183 9.48 -2.85 -22.73
C LEU A 183 9.80 -2.85 -24.23
N PRO A 184 10.85 -3.57 -24.69
CA PRO A 184 11.11 -3.73 -26.11
C PRO A 184 9.90 -4.39 -26.80
N ALA A 185 9.50 -3.84 -27.94
CA ALA A 185 8.48 -4.40 -28.80
C ALA A 185 9.05 -5.65 -29.50
N GLY A 186 9.14 -6.78 -28.80
CA GLY A 186 9.56 -8.06 -29.39
C GLY A 186 10.54 -8.83 -28.50
N GLY A 187 10.08 -9.99 -28.03
CA GLY A 187 10.84 -10.98 -27.30
C GLY A 187 9.95 -12.20 -27.12
N GLY A 188 10.00 -13.11 -28.09
CA GLY A 188 9.05 -14.21 -28.27
C GLY A 188 9.15 -15.28 -27.18
N GLY A 189 8.02 -15.97 -26.99
CA GLY A 189 7.95 -17.19 -26.17
C GLY A 189 6.68 -17.28 -25.32
N GLY A 190 5.60 -17.77 -25.92
CA GLY A 190 4.50 -18.50 -25.26
C GLY A 190 3.80 -17.87 -24.06
N GLY A 191 2.61 -17.32 -24.27
CA GLY A 191 1.63 -17.12 -23.17
C GLY A 191 1.40 -15.68 -22.72
N ALA A 192 1.73 -14.67 -23.52
CA ALA A 192 1.32 -13.29 -23.25
C ALA A 192 -0.17 -13.08 -23.56
N GLY A 193 -1.03 -13.70 -22.75
CA GLY A 193 -2.48 -13.62 -22.84
C GLY A 193 -2.99 -12.22 -22.52
N TRP A 194 -3.82 -11.69 -23.42
CA TRP A 194 -4.89 -10.68 -23.29
C TRP A 194 -4.66 -9.34 -22.51
N TRP A 195 -3.83 -9.29 -21.48
CA TRP A 195 -3.57 -8.09 -20.66
C TRP A 195 -2.80 -6.97 -21.38
N ARG A 196 -2.18 -7.25 -22.54
CA ARG A 196 -1.44 -6.25 -23.33
C ARG A 196 -2.33 -5.19 -23.98
N TRP A 197 -3.65 -5.39 -24.00
CA TRP A 197 -4.60 -4.50 -24.66
C TRP A 197 -5.61 -3.84 -23.70
N ALA A 198 -5.50 -4.06 -22.39
CA ALA A 198 -6.44 -3.55 -21.40
C ALA A 198 -5.93 -2.29 -20.64
N LEU A 199 -4.90 -1.60 -21.17
CA LEU A 199 -4.37 -0.32 -20.67
C LEU A 199 -4.22 0.67 -21.83
#